data_AF-A0A1Q7NRG5-F1
#
_entry.id   AF-A0A1Q7NRG5-F1
#
_cell.length_a   1.000
_cell.length_b   1.000
_cell.length_c   1.000
_cell.angle_alpha   90.00
_cell.angle_beta   90.00
_cell.angle_gamma   90.00
#
_symmetry.space_group_name_H-M   'P 1'
#
loop_
_entity.id
_entity.type
_entity.pdbx_description
1 polymer ?
#
loop_
_entity_poly.entity_id
_entity_poly.type
_entity_poly.pdbx_seq_one_letter_code
_entity_poly.pdbx_strand_id
1 'polypeptide(L)'
;MEEAEALKTAVSAFKQGQPIGDGIGPMIVGKMMLDTEKKIIALETVWGEKNFEGRKLYLVKAEGPAATVGRPGDALEKIIMESKPDIIVMIDAALKLEGEDTGSIAQGFGAAIGGMGAERFQIEEVATKYKIPIYAIVIKESIKEAITLMKKEIADTAETVTLQVYDIIKENTKTGQSALIIGVGNTLGVSQ
;
A
#
# COMPACT_ATOMS: atom_id res chain seq x y z
N MET A 1 -19.85 -20.55 6.34
CA MET A 1 -18.91 -21.69 6.36
C MET A 1 -17.55 -21.29 5.79
N GLU A 2 -17.50 -20.56 4.68
CA GLU A 2 -16.25 -20.14 4.03
C GLU A 2 -15.34 -19.25 4.90
N GLU A 3 -15.90 -18.29 5.65
CA GLU A 3 -15.13 -17.44 6.59
C GLU A 3 -14.48 -18.25 7.73
N ALA A 4 -15.18 -19.26 8.25
CA ALA A 4 -14.65 -20.12 9.32
C ALA A 4 -13.49 -21.00 8.82
N GLU A 5 -13.57 -21.47 7.58
CA GLU A 5 -12.46 -22.19 6.93
C GLU A 5 -11.27 -21.27 6.61
N ALA A 6 -11.54 -20.04 6.19
CA ALA A 6 -10.52 -19.03 5.96
C ALA A 6 -9.74 -18.74 7.25
N LEU A 7 -10.44 -18.56 8.38
CA LEU A 7 -9.81 -18.37 9.69
C LEU A 7 -8.97 -19.58 10.10
N LYS A 8 -9.47 -20.82 9.91
CA LYS A 8 -8.70 -22.04 10.19
C LYS A 8 -7.41 -22.09 9.38
N THR A 9 -7.45 -21.68 8.12
CA THR A 9 -6.30 -21.67 7.21
C THR A 9 -5.32 -20.55 7.57
N ALA A 10 -5.85 -19.37 7.93
CA ALA A 10 -5.06 -18.20 8.33
C ALA A 10 -4.12 -18.52 9.49
N VAL A 11 -4.57 -19.29 10.50
CA VAL A 11 -3.73 -19.70 11.65
C VAL A 11 -2.38 -20.29 11.20
N SER A 12 -2.36 -21.06 10.11
CA SER A 12 -1.11 -21.62 9.59
C SER A 12 -0.17 -20.55 9.02
N ALA A 13 -0.68 -19.61 8.22
CA ALA A 13 0.12 -18.55 7.61
C ALA A 13 0.73 -17.64 8.69
N PHE A 14 -0.07 -17.25 9.69
CA PHE A 14 0.38 -16.45 10.84
C PHE A 14 1.44 -17.20 11.67
N LYS A 15 1.24 -18.48 11.95
CA LYS A 15 2.21 -19.29 12.70
C LYS A 15 3.55 -19.45 11.96
N GLN A 16 3.51 -19.50 10.63
CA GLN A 16 4.70 -19.67 9.79
C GLN A 16 5.34 -18.35 9.35
N GLY A 17 4.75 -17.20 9.68
CA GLY A 17 5.24 -15.90 9.25
C GLY A 17 5.19 -15.71 7.73
N GLN A 18 4.21 -16.33 7.06
CA GLN A 18 4.09 -16.26 5.60
C GLN A 18 3.28 -15.03 5.17
N PRO A 19 3.62 -14.42 4.02
CA PRO A 19 2.85 -13.30 3.49
C PRO A 19 1.40 -13.69 3.19
N ILE A 20 0.48 -12.81 3.55
CA ILE A 20 -0.95 -12.95 3.27
C ILE A 20 -1.38 -12.02 2.14
N GLY A 21 -2.55 -12.27 1.53
CA GLY A 21 -3.06 -11.49 0.38
C GLY A 21 -3.05 -9.98 0.60
N ASP A 22 -3.52 -9.55 1.78
CA ASP A 22 -3.55 -8.14 2.21
C ASP A 22 -2.17 -7.46 2.22
N GLY A 23 -1.08 -8.26 2.24
CA GLY A 23 0.29 -7.75 2.21
C GLY A 23 0.81 -7.33 0.84
N ILE A 24 0.01 -7.38 -0.23
CA ILE A 24 0.44 -7.00 -1.59
C ILE A 24 0.88 -5.53 -1.68
N GLY A 25 0.14 -4.60 -1.08
CA GLY A 25 0.48 -3.17 -1.06
C GLY A 25 1.85 -2.91 -0.40
N PRO A 26 2.08 -3.33 0.85
CA PRO A 26 3.36 -3.22 1.52
C PRO A 26 4.48 -3.98 0.81
N MET A 27 4.19 -5.12 0.15
CA MET A 27 5.20 -5.87 -0.60
C MET A 27 5.70 -5.08 -1.81
N ILE A 28 4.81 -4.44 -2.56
CA ILE A 28 5.17 -3.60 -3.71
C ILE A 28 6.05 -2.43 -3.25
N VAL A 29 5.62 -1.70 -2.21
CA VAL A 29 6.39 -0.56 -1.70
C VAL A 29 7.71 -1.02 -1.05
N GLY A 30 7.70 -2.14 -0.34
CA GLY A 30 8.92 -2.75 0.21
C GLY A 30 9.94 -3.08 -0.87
N LYS A 31 9.49 -3.62 -2.02
CA LYS A 31 10.36 -3.85 -3.19
C LYS A 31 10.90 -2.53 -3.76
N MET A 32 10.12 -1.45 -3.78
CA MET A 32 10.59 -0.13 -4.21
C MET A 32 11.63 0.47 -3.23
N MET A 33 11.52 0.14 -1.94
CA MET A 33 12.42 0.53 -0.85
C MET A 33 13.74 -0.24 -0.82
N LEU A 34 13.98 -1.19 -1.73
CA LEU A 34 15.30 -1.82 -1.84
C LEU A 34 16.37 -0.74 -2.05
N ASP A 35 17.47 -0.89 -1.30
CA ASP A 35 18.62 0.02 -1.25
C ASP A 35 18.33 1.43 -0.72
N THR A 36 17.21 1.65 -0.03
CA THR A 36 16.93 2.90 0.70
C THR A 36 17.20 2.77 2.19
N GLU A 37 17.53 3.89 2.84
CA GLU A 37 17.53 4.00 4.30
C GLU A 37 16.08 4.02 4.80
N LYS A 38 15.74 3.14 5.75
CA LYS A 38 14.40 3.09 6.36
C LYS A 38 14.42 3.80 7.70
N LYS A 39 13.44 4.67 7.91
CA LYS A 39 13.23 5.40 9.16
C LYS A 39 11.81 5.14 9.65
N ILE A 40 11.60 5.22 10.95
CA ILE A 40 10.25 5.20 11.53
C ILE A 40 9.65 6.61 11.40
N ILE A 41 8.43 6.71 10.87
CA ILE A 41 7.72 7.99 10.71
C ILE A 41 6.48 8.09 11.59
N ALA A 42 5.82 6.96 11.87
CA ALA A 42 4.67 6.86 12.77
C ALA A 42 4.71 5.49 13.49
N LEU A 43 3.74 5.24 14.37
CA LEU A 43 3.64 3.96 15.07
C LEU A 43 3.58 2.81 14.05
N GLU A 44 4.51 1.86 14.17
CA GLU A 44 4.61 0.68 13.29
C GLU A 44 4.57 1.03 11.80
N THR A 45 5.15 2.18 11.43
CA THR A 45 5.15 2.69 10.05
C THR A 45 6.52 3.23 9.69
N VAL A 46 7.06 2.73 8.59
CA VAL A 46 8.37 3.11 8.08
C VAL A 46 8.25 3.88 6.78
N TRP A 47 9.25 4.73 6.53
CA TRP A 47 9.40 5.43 5.27
C TRP A 47 10.85 5.38 4.78
N GLY A 48 11.01 5.62 3.49
CA GLY A 48 12.30 5.77 2.84
C GLY A 48 12.20 6.71 1.65
N GLU A 49 13.33 7.25 1.24
CA GLU A 49 13.42 8.18 0.11
C GLU A 49 14.16 7.53 -1.06
N LYS A 50 13.71 7.83 -2.28
CA LYS A 50 14.37 7.36 -3.52
C LYS A 50 14.24 8.42 -4.61
N ASN A 51 15.20 8.46 -5.52
CA ASN A 51 15.11 9.31 -6.71
C ASN A 51 14.66 8.48 -7.92
N PHE A 52 13.75 9.03 -8.73
CA PHE A 52 13.26 8.43 -9.96
C PHE A 52 13.15 9.50 -11.04
N GLU A 53 13.96 9.42 -12.10
CA GLU A 53 13.94 10.37 -13.23
C GLU A 53 13.95 11.86 -12.82
N GLY A 54 14.77 12.19 -11.81
CA GLY A 54 14.86 13.55 -11.26
C GLY A 54 13.65 13.99 -10.42
N ARG A 55 12.82 13.06 -9.96
CA ARG A 55 11.72 13.25 -9.02
C ARG A 55 12.06 12.58 -7.69
N LYS A 56 11.62 13.18 -6.59
CA LYS A 56 11.81 12.62 -5.25
C LYS A 56 10.61 11.75 -4.87
N LEU A 57 10.85 10.50 -4.51
CA LEU A 57 9.83 9.55 -4.07
C LEU A 57 9.93 9.38 -2.55
N TYR A 58 8.81 9.56 -1.88
CA TYR A 58 8.62 9.19 -0.47
C TYR A 58 7.85 7.88 -0.46
N LEU A 59 8.47 6.81 0.04
CA LEU A 59 7.88 5.48 0.10
C LEU A 59 7.44 5.24 1.54
N VAL A 60 6.21 4.78 1.76
CA VAL A 60 5.65 4.51 3.10
C VAL A 60 4.96 3.16 3.11
N LYS A 61 5.21 2.38 4.17
CA LYS A 61 4.44 1.15 4.47
C LYS A 61 4.47 0.87 5.97
N ALA A 62 3.61 -0.04 6.43
CA ALA A 62 3.71 -0.57 7.79
C ALA A 62 5.07 -1.25 8.03
N GLU A 63 5.53 -1.26 9.28
CA GLU A 63 6.80 -1.88 9.69
C GLU A 63 6.71 -3.41 9.61
N GLY A 64 7.59 -4.03 8.83
CA GLY A 64 7.54 -5.47 8.55
C GLY A 64 8.78 -6.22 9.03
N PRO A 65 8.72 -7.55 9.17
CA PRO A 65 7.64 -8.45 8.72
C PRO A 65 6.63 -8.83 9.82
N ALA A 66 6.21 -7.87 10.67
CA ALA A 66 5.26 -8.10 11.75
C ALA A 66 3.80 -8.10 11.25
N ALA A 67 2.88 -8.70 12.01
CA ALA A 67 1.45 -8.68 11.69
C ALA A 67 0.81 -7.33 12.05
N THR A 68 1.21 -6.26 11.37
CA THR A 68 0.70 -4.89 11.57
C THR A 68 0.32 -4.23 10.25
N VAL A 69 -0.63 -3.29 10.33
CA VAL A 69 -1.08 -2.39 9.25
C VAL A 69 -0.56 -0.96 9.44
N GLY A 70 0.15 -0.67 10.53
CA GLY A 70 0.72 0.63 10.83
C GLY A 70 -0.31 1.75 11.05
N ARG A 71 0.15 2.99 10.79
CA ARG A 71 -0.60 4.26 10.87
C ARG A 71 -0.28 5.12 9.63
N PRO A 72 -0.72 4.70 8.43
CA PRO A 72 -0.47 5.45 7.20
C PRO A 72 -1.04 6.87 7.24
N GLY A 73 -2.17 7.11 7.91
CA GLY A 73 -2.74 8.45 8.08
C GLY A 73 -1.79 9.41 8.81
N ASP A 74 -1.24 8.98 9.95
CA ASP A 74 -0.29 9.77 10.74
C ASP A 74 1.03 10.01 10.00
N ALA A 75 1.51 9.00 9.25
CA ALA A 75 2.70 9.11 8.43
C ALA A 75 2.51 10.12 7.29
N LEU A 76 1.36 10.07 6.62
CA LEU A 76 0.99 11.00 5.56
C LEU A 76 0.94 12.44 6.05
N GLU A 77 0.33 12.69 7.22
CA GLU A 77 0.25 14.04 7.79
C GLU A 77 1.64 14.64 8.02
N LYS A 78 2.56 13.87 8.64
CA LYS A 78 3.94 14.31 8.88
C LYS A 78 4.69 14.61 7.58
N ILE A 79 4.60 13.73 6.59
CA ILE A 79 5.29 13.92 5.29
C ILE A 79 4.72 15.13 4.55
N ILE A 80 3.41 15.34 4.56
CA ILE A 80 2.80 16.52 3.93
C ILE A 80 3.26 17.81 4.62
N MET A 81 3.37 17.82 5.95
CA MET A 81 3.87 18.98 6.70
C MET A 81 5.33 19.31 6.37
N GLU A 82 6.20 18.30 6.26
CA GLU A 82 7.63 18.49 6.06
C GLU A 82 8.02 18.68 4.59
N SER A 83 7.42 17.89 3.69
CA SER A 83 7.92 17.69 2.33
C SER A 83 6.96 18.16 1.23
N LYS A 84 5.65 18.25 1.52
CA LYS A 84 4.59 18.69 0.58
C LYS A 84 4.69 18.01 -0.79
N PRO A 85 4.44 16.69 -0.87
CA PRO A 85 4.47 15.97 -2.14
C PRO A 85 3.45 16.54 -3.13
N ASP A 86 3.76 16.46 -4.42
CA ASP A 86 2.89 16.99 -5.47
C ASP A 86 1.72 16.05 -5.78
N ILE A 87 1.89 14.74 -5.57
CA ILE A 87 0.85 13.72 -5.68
C ILE A 87 1.00 12.64 -4.61
N ILE A 88 -0.08 11.92 -4.32
CA ILE A 88 -0.09 10.72 -3.49
C ILE A 88 -0.56 9.53 -4.35
N VAL A 89 0.13 8.40 -4.24
CA VAL A 89 -0.26 7.12 -4.86
C VAL A 89 -0.43 6.08 -3.76
N MET A 90 -1.65 5.60 -3.56
CA MET A 90 -1.98 4.55 -2.59
C MET A 90 -2.14 3.21 -3.29
N ILE A 91 -1.57 2.17 -2.71
CA ILE A 91 -1.61 0.79 -3.22
C ILE A 91 -2.20 -0.08 -2.11
N ASP A 92 -3.36 -0.67 -2.35
CA ASP A 92 -4.10 -1.46 -1.36
C ASP A 92 -4.63 -2.77 -1.97
N ALA A 93 -4.97 -3.72 -1.11
CA ALA A 93 -5.81 -4.84 -1.50
C ALA A 93 -7.28 -4.47 -1.33
N ALA A 94 -8.13 -4.85 -2.27
CA ALA A 94 -9.56 -4.55 -2.20
C ALA A 94 -10.42 -5.78 -2.48
N LEU A 95 -11.59 -5.81 -1.86
CA LEU A 95 -12.55 -6.89 -2.09
C LEU A 95 -12.98 -6.91 -3.55
N LYS A 96 -12.88 -8.10 -4.14
CA LYS A 96 -13.35 -8.38 -5.49
C LYS A 96 -14.86 -8.57 -5.53
N LEU A 97 -15.48 -8.15 -6.63
CA LEU A 97 -16.89 -8.40 -6.92
C LEU A 97 -17.10 -9.82 -7.45
N GLU A 98 -18.34 -10.29 -7.40
CA GLU A 98 -18.72 -11.55 -8.04
C GLU A 98 -18.47 -11.45 -9.55
N GLY A 99 -17.56 -12.29 -10.05
CA GLY A 99 -17.13 -12.29 -11.45
C GLY A 99 -15.79 -11.60 -11.72
N GLU A 100 -15.18 -10.93 -10.73
CA GLU A 100 -13.80 -10.44 -10.84
C GLU A 100 -12.78 -11.56 -10.55
N ASP A 101 -11.75 -11.61 -11.38
CA ASP A 101 -10.61 -12.51 -11.18
C ASP A 101 -9.75 -12.04 -10.02
N THR A 102 -9.20 -13.01 -9.28
CA THR A 102 -8.19 -12.75 -8.25
C THR A 102 -6.96 -12.13 -8.90
N GLY A 103 -6.43 -11.07 -8.30
CA GLY A 103 -5.29 -10.32 -8.83
C GLY A 103 -5.66 -9.33 -9.95
N SER A 104 -6.94 -9.14 -10.26
CA SER A 104 -7.33 -8.05 -11.17
C SER A 104 -6.97 -6.69 -10.56
N ILE A 105 -6.52 -5.77 -11.40
CA ILE A 105 -6.01 -4.46 -10.98
C ILE A 105 -7.02 -3.39 -11.40
N ALA A 106 -7.40 -2.52 -10.48
CA ALA A 106 -8.23 -1.36 -10.76
C ALA A 106 -7.53 -0.08 -10.30
N GLN A 107 -7.71 1.00 -11.06
CA GLN A 107 -7.18 2.32 -10.75
C GLN A 107 -8.30 3.31 -10.49
N GLY A 108 -8.04 4.31 -9.65
CA GLY A 108 -9.02 5.34 -9.34
C GLY A 108 -8.42 6.55 -8.62
N PHE A 109 -9.30 7.38 -8.08
CA PHE A 109 -8.96 8.56 -7.30
C PHE A 109 -9.51 8.45 -5.88
N GLY A 110 -8.83 9.06 -4.92
CA GLY A 110 -9.19 9.04 -3.50
C GLY A 110 -8.41 8.00 -2.70
N ALA A 111 -8.62 7.99 -1.39
CA ALA A 111 -7.87 7.11 -0.50
C ALA A 111 -8.35 5.66 -0.60
N ALA A 112 -7.43 4.74 -0.91
CA ALA A 112 -7.65 3.31 -0.88
C ALA A 112 -7.19 2.76 0.48
N ILE A 113 -8.15 2.59 1.39
CA ILE A 113 -7.91 1.98 2.70
C ILE A 113 -9.17 1.25 3.19
N GLY A 114 -8.99 0.04 3.69
CA GLY A 114 -10.04 -0.75 4.35
C GLY A 114 -10.47 -0.21 5.73
N GLY A 115 -11.57 -0.73 6.26
CA GLY A 115 -12.04 -0.45 7.64
C GLY A 115 -13.24 0.49 7.73
N MET A 116 -13.53 0.98 8.95
CA MET A 116 -14.75 1.75 9.28
C MET A 116 -14.77 3.19 8.71
N GLY A 117 -13.78 3.59 7.91
CA GLY A 117 -13.75 4.87 7.18
C GLY A 117 -13.13 6.05 7.92
N ALA A 118 -12.83 5.96 9.22
CA ALA A 118 -12.20 7.04 9.98
C ALA A 118 -10.81 7.43 9.42
N GLU A 119 -9.98 6.43 9.10
CA GLU A 119 -8.63 6.67 8.57
C GLU A 119 -8.67 7.16 7.11
N ARG A 120 -9.63 6.67 6.32
CA ARG A 120 -9.91 7.19 4.98
C ARG A 120 -10.23 8.69 5.03
N PHE A 121 -11.13 9.07 5.94
CA PHE A 121 -11.52 10.47 6.12
C PHE A 121 -10.31 11.33 6.52
N GLN A 122 -9.50 10.89 7.49
CA GLN A 122 -8.29 11.61 7.90
C GLN A 122 -7.34 11.86 6.71
N ILE A 123 -7.07 10.83 5.91
CA ILE A 123 -6.19 10.94 4.73
C ILE A 123 -6.77 11.92 3.70
N GLU A 124 -8.05 11.77 3.35
CA GLU A 124 -8.71 12.62 2.36
C GLU A 124 -8.83 14.08 2.84
N GLU A 125 -9.11 14.31 4.12
CA GLU A 125 -9.19 15.65 4.73
C GLU A 125 -7.83 16.36 4.64
N VAL A 126 -6.75 15.70 5.05
CA VAL A 126 -5.40 16.28 4.99
C VAL A 126 -5.00 16.54 3.53
N ALA A 127 -5.14 15.56 2.64
CA ALA A 127 -4.79 15.75 1.23
C ALA A 127 -5.59 16.89 0.58
N THR A 128 -6.89 17.00 0.88
CA THR A 128 -7.76 18.07 0.38
C THR A 128 -7.33 19.44 0.91
N LYS A 129 -7.02 19.53 2.20
CA LYS A 129 -6.52 20.77 2.85
C LYS A 129 -5.27 21.31 2.16
N TYR A 130 -4.36 20.43 1.74
CA TYR A 130 -3.13 20.80 1.04
C TYR A 130 -3.25 20.75 -0.50
N LYS A 131 -4.42 20.41 -1.05
CA LYS A 131 -4.72 20.31 -2.48
C LYS A 131 -3.81 19.32 -3.22
N ILE A 132 -3.51 18.19 -2.59
CA ILE A 132 -2.68 17.13 -3.15
C ILE A 132 -3.61 16.03 -3.69
N PRO A 133 -3.57 15.71 -5.00
CA PRO A 133 -4.39 14.64 -5.57
C PRO A 133 -3.93 13.26 -5.07
N ILE A 134 -4.90 12.38 -4.79
CA ILE A 134 -4.68 10.99 -4.41
C ILE A 134 -5.10 10.09 -5.58
N TYR A 135 -4.15 9.29 -6.05
CA TYR A 135 -4.35 8.19 -6.98
C TYR A 135 -4.35 6.88 -6.21
N ALA A 136 -5.22 5.96 -6.59
CA ALA A 136 -5.34 4.65 -5.97
C ALA A 136 -5.13 3.55 -7.02
N ILE A 137 -4.38 2.52 -6.64
CA ILE A 137 -4.32 1.24 -7.32
C ILE A 137 -4.76 0.18 -6.33
N VAL A 138 -5.78 -0.60 -6.69
CA VAL A 138 -6.27 -1.69 -5.85
C VAL A 138 -6.10 -3.03 -6.55
N ILE A 139 -5.63 -4.03 -5.81
CA ILE A 139 -5.50 -5.41 -6.26
C ILE A 139 -6.68 -6.20 -5.70
N LYS A 140 -7.46 -6.82 -6.57
CA LYS A 140 -8.72 -7.47 -6.22
C LYS A 140 -8.50 -8.86 -5.65
N GLU A 141 -9.04 -9.11 -4.48
CA GLU A 141 -9.00 -10.39 -3.80
C GLU A 141 -10.29 -10.66 -3.01
N SER A 142 -10.54 -11.92 -2.66
CA SER A 142 -11.60 -12.30 -1.73
C SER A 142 -11.15 -12.14 -0.28
N ILE A 143 -12.11 -12.08 0.66
CA ILE A 143 -11.83 -12.06 2.11
C ILE A 143 -10.92 -13.24 2.52
N LYS A 144 -11.14 -14.42 1.92
CA LYS A 144 -10.33 -15.61 2.18
C LYS A 144 -8.88 -15.42 1.73
N GLU A 145 -8.67 -14.83 0.56
CA GLU A 145 -7.33 -14.58 0.02
C GLU A 145 -6.58 -13.52 0.84
N ALA A 146 -7.29 -12.49 1.31
CA ALA A 146 -6.72 -11.42 2.13
C ALA A 146 -6.04 -11.93 3.43
N ILE A 147 -6.66 -12.91 4.09
CA ILE A 147 -6.22 -13.39 5.41
C ILE A 147 -5.43 -14.71 5.37
N THR A 148 -5.29 -15.33 4.20
CA THR A 148 -4.55 -16.59 4.03
C THR A 148 -3.27 -16.36 3.21
N LEU A 149 -2.46 -17.41 3.05
CA LEU A 149 -1.23 -17.35 2.26
C LEU A 149 -1.47 -16.67 0.90
N MET A 150 -0.65 -15.66 0.61
CA MET A 150 -0.73 -14.88 -0.61
C MET A 150 -0.69 -15.82 -1.82
N LYS A 151 -1.73 -15.74 -2.65
CA LYS A 151 -1.80 -16.49 -3.89
C LYS A 151 -0.81 -15.96 -4.92
N LYS A 152 -0.33 -16.85 -5.78
CA LYS A 152 0.61 -16.49 -6.86
C LYS A 152 0.03 -15.41 -7.77
N GLU A 153 -1.25 -15.52 -8.08
CA GLU A 153 -1.99 -14.57 -8.92
C GLU A 153 -1.95 -13.15 -8.36
N ILE A 154 -1.93 -13.00 -7.02
CA ILE A 154 -1.79 -11.70 -6.34
C ILE A 154 -0.33 -11.26 -6.37
N ALA A 155 0.60 -12.15 -6.03
CA ALA A 155 2.03 -11.83 -6.00
C ALA A 155 2.59 -11.40 -7.37
N ASP A 156 2.14 -12.05 -8.45
CA ASP A 156 2.55 -11.78 -9.83
C ASP A 156 2.10 -10.37 -10.30
N THR A 157 1.12 -9.73 -9.63
CA THR A 157 0.70 -8.35 -9.94
C THR A 157 1.76 -7.31 -9.57
N ALA A 158 2.70 -7.64 -8.67
CA ALA A 158 3.58 -6.65 -8.05
C ALA A 158 4.43 -5.89 -9.08
N GLU A 159 4.92 -6.55 -10.12
CA GLU A 159 5.68 -5.91 -11.19
C GLU A 159 4.80 -4.98 -12.04
N THR A 160 3.63 -5.47 -12.46
CA THR A 160 2.65 -4.69 -13.22
C THR A 160 2.21 -3.43 -12.45
N VAL A 161 1.91 -3.55 -11.16
CA VAL A 161 1.51 -2.41 -10.32
C VAL A 161 2.68 -1.44 -10.14
N THR A 162 3.91 -1.93 -9.96
CA THR A 162 5.09 -1.06 -9.87
C THR A 162 5.26 -0.20 -11.13
N LEU A 163 5.07 -0.79 -12.32
CA LEU A 163 5.11 -0.05 -13.59
C LEU A 163 3.99 1.00 -13.66
N GLN A 164 2.76 0.65 -13.26
CA GLN A 164 1.64 1.59 -13.21
C GLN A 164 1.89 2.76 -12.24
N VAL A 165 2.51 2.51 -11.09
CA VAL A 165 2.91 3.58 -10.16
C VAL A 165 3.88 4.56 -10.85
N TYR A 166 4.88 4.04 -11.57
CA TYR A 166 5.79 4.90 -12.33
C TYR A 166 5.10 5.68 -13.44
N ASP A 167 4.12 5.08 -14.14
CA ASP A 167 3.33 5.76 -15.16
C ASP A 167 2.50 6.91 -14.55
N ILE A 168 1.80 6.67 -13.44
CA ILE A 168 1.07 7.71 -12.70
C ILE A 168 2.01 8.85 -12.30
N ILE A 169 3.21 8.54 -11.79
CA ILE A 169 4.20 9.56 -11.42
C ILE A 169 4.63 10.37 -12.65
N LYS A 170 4.94 9.73 -13.78
CA LYS A 170 5.38 10.43 -15.01
C LYS A 170 4.29 11.33 -15.59
N GLU A 171 3.04 10.87 -15.58
CA GLU A 171 1.90 11.59 -16.17
C GLU A 171 1.47 12.78 -15.30
N ASN A 172 1.64 12.69 -13.98
CA ASN A 172 1.07 13.65 -13.04
C ASN A 172 2.13 14.49 -12.29
N THR A 173 3.42 14.32 -12.61
CA THR A 173 4.51 15.14 -12.06
C THR A 173 5.60 15.48 -13.09
N LYS A 174 6.31 16.57 -12.82
CA LYS A 174 7.45 17.09 -13.59
C LYS A 174 8.77 16.80 -12.87
N THR A 175 9.89 16.86 -13.60
CA THR A 175 11.21 16.83 -12.97
C THR A 175 11.34 17.91 -11.88
N GLY A 176 11.95 17.56 -10.74
CA GLY A 176 12.04 18.41 -9.56
C GLY A 176 10.83 18.33 -8.61
N GLN A 177 9.71 17.73 -9.05
CA GLN A 177 8.56 17.45 -8.19
C GLN A 177 8.74 16.12 -7.45
N SER A 178 7.79 15.84 -6.55
CA SER A 178 7.83 14.68 -5.67
C SER A 178 6.51 13.95 -5.56
N ALA A 179 6.58 12.66 -5.24
CA ALA A 179 5.41 11.80 -5.06
C ALA A 179 5.53 11.02 -3.76
N LEU A 180 4.41 10.89 -3.05
CA LEU A 180 4.28 10.02 -1.87
C LEU A 180 3.57 8.72 -2.29
N ILE A 181 4.22 7.58 -2.09
CA ILE A 181 3.71 6.25 -2.42
C ILE A 181 3.48 5.49 -1.13
N ILE A 182 2.24 5.06 -0.89
CA ILE A 182 1.83 4.39 0.35
C ILE A 182 1.33 2.99 0.02
N GLY A 183 1.99 1.98 0.59
CA GLY A 183 1.55 0.59 0.54
C GLY A 183 0.71 0.29 1.78
N VAL A 184 -0.58 0.05 1.58
CA VAL A 184 -1.57 -0.21 2.62
C VAL A 184 -1.83 -1.71 2.70
N GLY A 185 -1.89 -2.22 3.93
CA GLY A 185 -2.15 -3.63 4.22
C GLY A 185 -1.22 -4.20 5.28
N ASN A 186 -1.43 -5.47 5.61
CA ASN A 186 -0.69 -6.19 6.64
C ASN A 186 0.72 -6.56 6.19
N THR A 187 1.70 -6.51 7.09
CA THR A 187 3.11 -6.79 6.79
C THR A 187 3.64 -8.13 7.28
N LEU A 188 2.77 -9.04 7.73
CA LEU A 188 3.15 -10.40 8.11
C LEU A 188 3.94 -11.04 6.95
N GLY A 189 5.15 -11.50 7.21
CA GLY A 189 5.98 -12.15 6.19
C GLY A 189 6.49 -11.23 5.07
N VAL A 190 6.24 -9.93 5.15
CA VAL A 190 6.67 -8.91 4.18
C VAL A 190 7.72 -8.00 4.83
N SER A 191 8.99 -8.20 4.48
CA SER A 191 10.11 -7.40 4.98
C SER A 191 10.16 -5.98 4.36
N GLN A 192 11.11 -5.18 4.84
CA GLN A 192 11.46 -3.84 4.35
C GLN A 192 12.91 -3.75 3.86
#